data_AF-A0A815U3R7-F1
#
_entry.id   AF-A0A815U3R7-F1
#
_cell.length_a   1.000
_cell.length_b   1.000
_cell.length_c   1.000
_cell.angle_alpha   90.00
_cell.angle_beta   90.00
_cell.angle_gamma   90.00
#
_symmetry.space_group_name_H-M   'P 1'
#
loop_
_entity.id
_entity.type
_entity.pdbx_description
1 polymer ?
#
loop_
_entity_poly.entity_id
_entity_poly.type
_entity_poly.pdbx_seq_one_letter_code
_entity_poly.pdbx_strand_id
1 'polypeptide(L)'
;YPSLKDRIYGEEDGSLKLQSSNEKIPINVDCSQNDILDLLQKVFNTESTESIQALAKIVSSSSDVNLPEQYYQSFEKIPSDISIDLSNIGIWIDPVDGTQQYIHGTDGRIDENTGIARDGLPTALVLIGCFKIDDGNPVVGVINRAFNKKIDGHTWTGLIYWGTALPNAKFNNLSDVYKGNKRNDKQIFLHGTADVNTFNSILNDWIKMEVAACGNKLLSIALKQANITLVTKAAAFNWDLCAAHAIMLSIDGQILDLSKLM
;
A
#
# COMPACT_ATOMS: atom_id res chain seq x y z
N TYR A 1 11.49 -16.13 -6.54
CA TYR A 1 11.62 -15.86 -7.99
C TYR A 1 12.87 -15.04 -8.27
N PRO A 2 14.06 -15.67 -8.45
CA PRO A 2 15.33 -14.96 -8.62
C PRO A 2 15.34 -13.94 -9.78
N SER A 3 14.61 -14.23 -10.85
CA SER A 3 14.48 -13.37 -12.03
C SER A 3 13.86 -12.00 -11.78
N LEU A 4 13.20 -11.78 -10.64
CA LEU A 4 12.58 -10.50 -10.29
C LEU A 4 13.50 -9.58 -9.48
N LYS A 5 14.60 -10.10 -8.91
CA LYS A 5 15.44 -9.40 -7.93
C LYS A 5 15.87 -8.00 -8.38
N ASP A 6 16.34 -7.88 -9.63
CA ASP A 6 16.87 -6.62 -10.17
C ASP A 6 15.77 -5.69 -10.73
N ARG A 7 14.50 -6.05 -10.52
CA ARG A 7 13.31 -5.34 -11.03
C ARG A 7 12.31 -5.07 -9.92
N ILE A 8 12.81 -5.03 -8.68
CA ILE A 8 12.12 -4.51 -7.51
C ILE A 8 12.59 -3.08 -7.33
N TYR A 9 11.66 -2.15 -7.49
CA TYR A 9 11.85 -0.73 -7.31
C TYR A 9 10.97 -0.27 -6.15
N GLY A 10 11.27 0.87 -5.56
CA GLY A 10 10.45 1.42 -4.48
C GLY A 10 10.82 2.83 -4.11
N GLU A 11 10.14 3.35 -3.09
CA GLU A 11 10.43 4.65 -2.49
C GLU A 11 11.86 4.69 -1.92
N GLU A 12 12.24 3.62 -1.22
CA GLU A 12 13.52 3.49 -0.54
C GLU A 12 14.55 2.72 -1.38
N ASP A 13 15.83 3.09 -1.24
CA ASP A 13 16.94 2.51 -2.02
C ASP A 13 17.54 1.23 -1.43
N GLY A 14 16.94 0.70 -0.35
CA GLY A 14 17.39 -0.52 0.33
C GLY A 14 18.71 -0.36 1.09
N SER A 15 19.13 0.88 1.38
CA SER A 15 20.34 1.17 2.16
C SER A 15 20.06 2.06 3.38
N LEU A 16 20.90 1.96 4.39
CA LEU A 16 20.88 2.83 5.58
C LEU A 16 22.13 3.68 5.62
N LYS A 17 22.00 4.94 6.03
CA LYS A 17 23.14 5.81 6.31
C LYS A 17 23.61 5.61 7.74
N LEU A 18 24.90 5.36 7.91
CA LEU A 18 25.54 5.37 9.22
C LEU A 18 25.62 6.79 9.79
N GLN A 19 25.17 6.97 11.03
CA GLN A 19 25.27 8.27 11.71
C GLN A 19 26.72 8.70 11.96
N SER A 20 27.64 7.74 12.13
CA SER A 20 29.04 7.99 12.48
C SER A 20 29.89 8.45 11.29
N SER A 21 29.61 7.97 10.08
CA SER A 21 30.46 8.18 8.90
C SER A 21 29.74 8.76 7.67
N ASN A 22 28.40 8.87 7.70
CA ASN A 22 27.55 9.13 6.53
C ASN A 22 27.67 8.09 5.39
N GLU A 23 28.36 6.97 5.64
CA GLU A 23 28.45 5.86 4.70
C GLU A 23 27.08 5.19 4.52
N LYS A 24 26.75 4.80 3.28
CA LYS A 24 25.57 4.00 2.99
C LYS A 24 25.92 2.52 3.04
N ILE A 25 25.16 1.77 3.84
CA ILE A 25 25.29 0.31 3.95
C ILE A 25 24.03 -0.34 3.37
N PRO A 26 24.16 -1.30 2.43
CA PRO A 26 23.01 -2.06 1.94
C PRO A 26 22.42 -2.92 3.04
N ILE A 27 21.09 -2.96 3.14
CA ILE A 27 20.40 -3.85 4.08
C ILE A 27 20.33 -5.25 3.45
N ASN A 28 20.97 -6.23 4.07
CA ASN A 28 20.73 -7.64 3.75
C ASN A 28 19.96 -8.30 4.91
N VAL A 29 18.73 -8.73 4.64
CA VAL A 29 17.89 -9.43 5.61
C VAL A 29 17.95 -10.96 5.47
N ASP A 30 18.60 -11.47 4.41
CA ASP A 30 18.86 -12.89 4.19
C ASP A 30 20.18 -13.28 4.88
N CYS A 31 20.20 -13.13 6.21
CA CYS A 31 21.35 -13.40 7.06
C CYS A 31 20.91 -13.84 8.46
N SER A 32 21.87 -14.19 9.32
CA SER A 32 21.53 -14.65 10.67
C SER A 32 20.99 -13.49 11.53
N GLN A 33 20.22 -13.80 12.58
CA GLN A 33 19.77 -12.79 13.53
C GLN A 33 20.93 -11.97 14.12
N ASN A 34 22.10 -12.59 14.33
CA ASN A 34 23.29 -11.91 14.82
C ASN A 34 23.84 -10.90 13.79
N ASP A 35 23.84 -11.24 12.50
CA ASP A 35 24.27 -10.32 11.44
C ASP A 35 23.36 -9.08 11.37
N ILE A 36 22.05 -9.28 11.53
CA ILE A 36 21.07 -8.18 11.61
C ILE A 36 21.31 -7.34 12.86
N LEU A 37 21.57 -7.98 14.00
CA LEU A 37 21.86 -7.28 15.25
C LEU A 37 23.09 -6.38 15.11
N ASP A 38 24.19 -6.91 14.56
CA ASP A 38 25.43 -6.18 14.32
C ASP A 38 25.22 -5.00 13.37
N LEU A 39 24.41 -5.19 12.32
CA LEU A 39 24.03 -4.11 11.39
C LEU A 39 23.28 -3.00 12.14
N LEU A 40 22.26 -3.34 12.93
CA LEU A 40 21.45 -2.37 13.66
C LEU A 40 22.26 -1.61 14.72
N GLN A 41 23.15 -2.29 15.45
CA GLN A 41 24.05 -1.62 16.41
C GLN A 41 24.95 -0.59 15.73
N LYS A 42 25.50 -0.91 14.55
CA LYS A 42 26.29 0.03 13.74
C LYS A 42 25.46 1.21 13.27
N VAL A 43 24.25 0.97 12.76
CA VAL A 43 23.34 2.02 12.27
C VAL A 43 22.93 2.99 13.36
N PHE A 44 22.53 2.47 14.52
CA PHE A 44 22.10 3.28 15.66
C PHE A 44 23.26 3.80 16.53
N ASN A 45 24.50 3.40 16.24
CA ASN A 45 25.70 3.75 16.99
C ASN A 45 25.54 3.54 18.50
N THR A 46 25.02 2.37 18.87
CA THR A 46 24.74 2.00 20.26
C THR A 46 24.94 0.50 20.46
N GLU A 47 25.28 0.14 21.70
CA GLU A 47 25.23 -1.24 22.17
C GLU A 47 23.83 -1.85 22.01
N SER A 48 23.77 -3.18 22.03
CA SER A 48 22.51 -3.92 21.94
C SER A 48 21.51 -3.48 23.00
N THR A 49 20.37 -2.94 22.57
CA THR A 49 19.21 -2.68 23.43
C THR A 49 18.13 -3.74 23.23
N GLU A 50 17.17 -3.82 24.15
CA GLU A 50 16.00 -4.69 24.00
C GLU A 50 15.23 -4.39 22.71
N SER A 51 15.12 -3.11 22.32
CA SER A 51 14.45 -2.71 21.07
C SER A 51 15.20 -3.18 19.82
N ILE A 52 16.53 -3.11 19.81
CA ILE A 52 17.34 -3.60 18.70
C ILE A 52 17.24 -5.13 18.59
N GLN A 53 17.28 -5.84 19.71
CA GLN A 53 17.09 -7.30 19.73
C GLN A 53 15.69 -7.71 19.25
N ALA A 54 14.65 -6.98 19.67
CA ALA A 54 13.29 -7.22 19.22
C ALA A 54 13.15 -7.01 17.70
N LEU A 55 13.72 -5.93 17.16
CA LEU A 55 13.70 -5.67 15.72
C LEU A 55 14.47 -6.74 14.95
N ALA A 56 15.69 -7.10 15.38
CA ALA A 56 16.49 -8.15 14.75
C ALA A 56 15.74 -9.50 14.74
N LYS A 57 15.06 -9.84 15.85
CA LYS A 57 14.23 -11.04 15.93
C LYS A 57 13.07 -11.01 14.94
N ILE A 58 12.34 -9.90 14.83
CA ILE A 58 11.21 -9.76 13.90
C ILE A 58 11.69 -9.94 12.46
N VAL A 59 12.78 -9.27 12.06
CA VAL A 59 13.29 -9.34 10.68
C VAL A 59 13.81 -10.74 10.33
N SER A 60 14.56 -11.37 11.24
CA SER A 60 15.09 -12.73 11.03
C SER A 60 14.03 -13.83 11.06
N SER A 61 12.86 -13.61 11.67
CA SER A 61 11.75 -14.59 11.72
C SER A 61 10.81 -14.51 10.50
N SER A 62 11.19 -13.78 9.45
CA SER A 62 10.33 -13.50 8.29
C SER A 62 9.93 -14.74 7.47
N SER A 63 10.62 -15.89 7.64
CA SER A 63 10.26 -17.16 7.00
C SER A 63 9.00 -17.85 7.57
N ASP A 64 8.50 -17.41 8.74
CA ASP A 64 7.38 -18.07 9.44
C ASP A 64 6.01 -17.38 9.25
N VAL A 65 5.92 -16.39 8.34
CA VAL A 65 4.69 -15.61 8.15
C VAL A 65 3.67 -16.40 7.33
N ASN A 66 2.75 -17.07 8.03
CA ASN A 66 1.56 -17.66 7.41
C ASN A 66 0.43 -16.64 7.36
N LEU A 67 -0.18 -16.48 6.18
CA LEU A 67 -1.41 -15.70 6.07
C LEU A 67 -2.59 -16.46 6.72
N PRO A 68 -3.59 -15.75 7.28
CA PRO A 68 -4.85 -16.37 7.65
C PRO A 68 -5.49 -17.14 6.48
N GLU A 69 -6.10 -18.29 6.78
CA GLU A 69 -6.66 -19.25 5.81
C GLU A 69 -7.57 -18.60 4.75
N GLN A 70 -8.35 -17.60 5.15
CA GLN A 70 -9.25 -16.85 4.28
C GLN A 70 -8.55 -16.21 3.06
N TYR A 71 -7.26 -15.86 3.16
CA TYR A 71 -6.51 -15.31 2.04
C TYR A 71 -6.12 -16.42 1.06
N TYR A 72 -5.70 -17.59 1.54
CA TYR A 72 -5.44 -18.74 0.67
C TYR A 72 -6.69 -19.18 -0.10
N GLN A 73 -7.83 -19.28 0.58
CA GLN A 73 -9.13 -19.56 -0.05
C GLN A 73 -9.53 -18.51 -1.09
N SER A 74 -9.13 -17.25 -0.91
CA SER A 74 -9.41 -16.21 -1.89
C SER A 74 -8.64 -16.42 -3.21
N PHE A 75 -7.44 -17.01 -3.15
CA PHE A 75 -6.61 -17.30 -4.32
C PHE A 75 -7.08 -18.53 -5.11
N GLU A 76 -7.76 -19.49 -4.47
CA GLU A 76 -8.33 -20.68 -5.14
C GLU A 76 -9.33 -20.33 -6.25
N LYS A 77 -9.88 -19.12 -6.23
CA LYS A 77 -10.76 -18.59 -7.27
C LYS A 77 -10.03 -18.32 -8.59
N ILE A 78 -8.70 -18.25 -8.58
CA ILE A 78 -7.87 -18.00 -9.76
C ILE A 78 -7.63 -19.33 -10.48
N PRO A 79 -8.08 -19.49 -11.73
CA PRO A 79 -7.74 -20.65 -12.56
C PRO A 79 -6.23 -20.92 -12.64
N SER A 80 -5.85 -22.20 -12.54
CA SER A 80 -4.45 -22.63 -12.51
C SER A 80 -3.71 -22.48 -13.85
N ASP A 81 -4.44 -22.28 -14.95
CA ASP A 81 -3.91 -22.04 -16.29
C ASP A 81 -3.56 -20.56 -16.54
N ILE A 82 -3.94 -19.65 -15.63
CA ILE A 82 -3.51 -18.26 -15.68
C ILE A 82 -2.04 -18.18 -15.27
N SER A 83 -1.23 -17.64 -16.17
CA SER A 83 0.18 -17.38 -15.93
C SER A 83 0.56 -15.97 -16.36
N ILE A 84 1.64 -15.46 -15.76
CA ILE A 84 2.21 -14.16 -16.07
C ILE A 84 3.64 -14.39 -16.54
N ASP A 85 4.02 -13.81 -17.67
CA ASP A 85 5.40 -13.82 -18.14
C ASP A 85 6.25 -12.92 -17.23
N LEU A 86 6.97 -13.54 -16.30
CA LEU A 86 7.86 -12.86 -15.36
C LEU A 86 8.99 -12.11 -16.06
N SER A 87 9.31 -12.39 -17.34
CA SER A 87 10.34 -11.67 -18.08
C SER A 87 9.96 -10.22 -18.38
N ASN A 88 8.67 -9.88 -18.33
CA ASN A 88 8.16 -8.52 -18.54
C ASN A 88 7.56 -7.90 -17.27
N ILE A 89 7.89 -8.39 -16.07
CA ILE A 89 7.33 -7.87 -14.81
C ILE A 89 8.37 -7.11 -13.99
N GLY A 90 8.00 -5.90 -13.58
CA GLY A 90 8.64 -5.15 -12.51
C GLY A 90 7.72 -5.01 -11.29
N ILE A 91 8.29 -4.64 -10.15
CA ILE A 91 7.58 -4.44 -8.89
C ILE A 91 7.90 -3.04 -8.37
N TRP A 92 6.86 -2.30 -7.97
CA TRP A 92 6.96 -1.09 -7.16
C TRP A 92 6.53 -1.38 -5.72
N ILE A 93 7.35 -0.96 -4.75
CA ILE A 93 7.08 -1.11 -3.32
C ILE A 93 7.09 0.26 -2.65
N ASP A 94 6.01 0.56 -1.95
CA ASP A 94 6.03 1.55 -0.87
C ASP A 94 5.99 0.77 0.46
N PRO A 95 7.09 0.77 1.23
CA PRO A 95 7.15 0.03 2.47
C PRO A 95 6.20 0.60 3.54
N VAL A 96 5.95 1.92 3.56
CA VAL A 96 5.07 2.60 4.50
C VAL A 96 4.50 3.90 3.88
N ASP A 97 3.46 3.75 3.05
CA ASP A 97 2.67 4.89 2.55
C ASP A 97 2.04 5.59 3.75
N GLY A 98 2.03 6.92 3.72
CA GLY A 98 1.57 7.71 4.85
C GLY A 98 2.53 7.68 6.03
N THR A 99 3.85 7.68 5.79
CA THR A 99 4.91 7.67 6.82
C THR A 99 4.68 8.69 7.93
N GLN A 100 4.17 9.89 7.60
CA GLN A 100 3.82 10.89 8.62
C GLN A 100 2.74 10.36 9.56
N GLN A 101 1.69 9.72 9.06
CA GLN A 101 0.62 9.16 9.87
C GLN A 101 1.11 7.99 10.73
N TYR A 102 2.03 7.18 10.18
CA TYR A 102 2.71 6.12 10.92
C TYR A 102 3.52 6.69 12.11
N ILE A 103 4.34 7.71 11.87
CA ILE A 103 5.18 8.36 12.90
C ILE A 103 4.34 9.04 13.98
N HIS A 104 3.26 9.74 13.60
CA HIS A 104 2.38 10.39 14.57
C HIS A 104 1.64 9.39 15.45
N GLY A 105 1.37 8.17 14.93
CA GLY A 105 0.93 7.04 15.74
C GLY A 105 -0.46 7.18 16.38
N THR A 106 -1.32 8.08 15.89
CA THR A 106 -2.67 8.27 16.43
C THR A 106 -3.61 7.19 15.93
N ASP A 107 -4.67 6.90 16.69
CA ASP A 107 -5.72 5.94 16.28
C ASP A 107 -6.48 6.42 15.03
N GLY A 108 -6.38 7.71 14.72
CA GLY A 108 -7.02 8.32 13.57
C GLY A 108 -8.52 8.49 13.72
N ARG A 109 -9.13 9.09 12.71
CA ARG A 109 -10.57 9.29 12.59
C ARG A 109 -11.13 8.44 11.47
N ILE A 110 -12.17 7.66 11.78
CA ILE A 110 -12.95 6.93 10.77
C ILE A 110 -14.28 7.65 10.61
N ASP A 111 -14.62 8.04 9.39
CA ASP A 111 -15.92 8.62 9.10
C ASP A 111 -17.01 7.54 9.19
N GLU A 112 -17.99 7.72 10.08
CA GLU A 112 -19.01 6.71 10.39
C GLU A 112 -19.95 6.42 9.22
N ASN A 113 -20.14 7.38 8.32
CA ASN A 113 -21.06 7.25 7.20
C ASN A 113 -20.45 6.46 6.03
N THR A 114 -19.14 6.63 5.82
CA THR A 114 -18.40 6.10 4.66
C THR A 114 -17.47 4.95 5.03
N GLY A 115 -17.09 4.84 6.30
CA GLY A 115 -16.05 3.93 6.78
C GLY A 115 -14.63 4.35 6.36
N ILE A 116 -14.44 5.59 5.88
CA ILE A 116 -13.15 6.07 5.42
C ILE A 116 -12.28 6.45 6.62
N ALA A 117 -11.09 5.86 6.71
CA ALA A 117 -10.05 6.35 7.59
C ALA A 117 -9.50 7.66 7.01
N ARG A 118 -9.62 8.76 7.75
CA ARG A 118 -9.22 10.10 7.30
C ARG A 118 -7.77 10.42 7.63
N ASP A 119 -7.26 9.93 8.76
CA ASP A 119 -5.90 10.15 9.27
C ASP A 119 -5.50 9.04 10.25
N GLY A 120 -4.30 9.16 10.83
CA GLY A 120 -3.74 8.25 11.81
C GLY A 120 -3.26 6.92 11.22
N LEU A 121 -2.89 6.00 12.12
CA LEU A 121 -2.37 4.68 11.79
C LEU A 121 -3.19 3.90 10.75
N PRO A 122 -4.54 3.95 10.71
CA PRO A 122 -5.31 3.22 9.70
C PRO A 122 -5.09 3.68 8.26
N THR A 123 -4.50 4.86 8.07
CA THR A 123 -4.12 5.39 6.75
C THR A 123 -2.69 5.02 6.33
N ALA A 124 -1.88 4.47 7.24
CA ALA A 124 -0.55 3.98 6.92
C ALA A 124 -0.63 2.57 6.32
N LEU A 125 -0.10 2.39 5.12
CA LEU A 125 -0.27 1.17 4.32
C LEU A 125 1.07 0.65 3.80
N VAL A 126 1.15 -0.65 3.56
CA VAL A 126 2.22 -1.23 2.72
C VAL A 126 1.64 -1.46 1.33
N LEU A 127 2.30 -0.96 0.29
CA LEU A 127 1.85 -1.05 -1.09
C LEU A 127 2.84 -1.89 -1.91
N ILE A 128 2.36 -2.93 -2.57
CA ILE A 128 3.16 -3.76 -3.47
C ILE A 128 2.40 -3.89 -4.79
N GLY A 129 2.93 -3.30 -5.85
CA GLY A 129 2.34 -3.33 -7.18
C GLY A 129 3.27 -3.96 -8.21
N CYS A 130 2.79 -4.96 -8.95
CA CYS A 130 3.46 -5.48 -10.12
C CYS A 130 2.95 -4.77 -11.37
N PHE A 131 3.86 -4.45 -12.30
CA PHE A 131 3.54 -3.79 -13.56
C PHE A 131 4.30 -4.43 -14.72
N LYS A 132 3.83 -4.21 -15.94
CA LYS A 132 4.55 -4.61 -17.14
C LYS A 132 5.62 -3.59 -17.51
N ILE A 133 6.82 -4.06 -17.85
CA ILE A 133 7.97 -3.18 -18.12
C ILE A 133 7.82 -2.44 -19.45
N ASP A 134 7.27 -3.12 -20.47
CA ASP A 134 7.12 -2.58 -21.81
C ASP A 134 6.14 -1.39 -21.92
N ASP A 135 5.01 -1.45 -21.22
CA ASP A 135 3.93 -0.45 -21.31
C ASP A 135 3.64 0.30 -20.00
N GLY A 136 4.20 -0.15 -18.87
CA GLY A 136 3.99 0.45 -17.55
C GLY A 136 2.66 0.08 -16.88
N ASN A 137 1.82 -0.77 -17.50
CA ASN A 137 0.50 -1.07 -16.99
C ASN A 137 0.55 -1.94 -15.72
N PRO A 138 -0.19 -1.59 -14.65
CA PRO A 138 -0.30 -2.42 -13.46
C PRO A 138 -1.00 -3.74 -13.75
N VAL A 139 -0.53 -4.81 -13.11
CA VAL A 139 -1.01 -6.19 -13.34
C VAL A 139 -1.49 -6.84 -12.04
N VAL A 140 -0.74 -6.70 -10.95
CA VAL A 140 -1.10 -7.24 -9.64
C VAL A 140 -0.90 -6.16 -8.59
N GLY A 141 -1.84 -6.04 -7.66
CA GLY A 141 -1.73 -5.11 -6.55
C GLY A 141 -2.02 -5.80 -5.24
N VAL A 142 -1.22 -5.51 -4.23
CA VAL A 142 -1.41 -5.91 -2.84
C VAL A 142 -1.27 -4.67 -1.96
N ILE A 143 -2.26 -4.45 -1.09
CA ILE A 143 -2.24 -3.40 -0.08
C ILE A 143 -2.46 -4.05 1.28
N ASN A 144 -1.51 -3.88 2.18
CA ASN A 144 -1.64 -4.34 3.57
C ASN A 144 -1.91 -3.14 4.48
N ARG A 145 -3.11 -3.10 5.07
CA ARG A 145 -3.44 -2.18 6.16
C ARG A 145 -3.13 -2.88 7.48
N ALA A 146 -1.94 -2.63 8.03
CA ALA A 146 -1.52 -3.22 9.30
C ALA A 146 -2.41 -2.80 10.49
N PHE A 147 -2.93 -1.57 10.45
CA PHE A 147 -3.74 -0.96 11.50
C PHE A 147 -5.21 -0.85 11.09
N ASN A 148 -5.87 -1.97 10.78
CA ASN A 148 -7.25 -1.96 10.29
C ASN A 148 -8.30 -1.76 11.39
N LYS A 149 -8.22 -2.55 12.47
CA LYS A 149 -9.14 -2.43 13.62
C LYS A 149 -8.42 -2.68 14.93
N LYS A 150 -8.62 -1.78 15.88
CA LYS A 150 -8.11 -1.87 17.25
C LYS A 150 -9.04 -2.76 18.10
N ILE A 151 -8.49 -3.76 18.79
CA ILE A 151 -9.27 -4.72 19.59
C ILE A 151 -9.38 -4.30 21.05
N ASP A 152 -8.25 -3.99 21.71
CA ASP A 152 -8.16 -3.87 23.18
C ASP A 152 -7.31 -2.66 23.62
N GLY A 153 -7.29 -1.58 22.82
CA GLY A 153 -6.55 -0.36 23.14
C GLY A 153 -5.05 -0.43 22.88
N HIS A 154 -4.48 -1.63 22.67
CA HIS A 154 -3.07 -1.82 22.35
C HIS A 154 -2.85 -2.68 21.10
N THR A 155 -3.75 -3.62 20.84
CA THR A 155 -3.63 -4.59 19.74
C THR A 155 -4.42 -4.15 18.52
N TRP A 156 -3.77 -4.22 17.36
CA TRP A 156 -4.37 -3.98 16.05
C TRP A 156 -4.48 -5.28 15.26
N THR A 157 -5.56 -5.37 14.48
CA THR A 157 -5.71 -6.37 13.42
C THR A 157 -5.35 -5.75 12.09
N GLY A 158 -4.64 -6.52 11.27
CA GLY A 158 -4.35 -6.17 9.89
C GLY A 158 -5.43 -6.64 8.92
N LEU A 159 -5.45 -6.05 7.73
CA LEU A 159 -6.31 -6.47 6.62
C LEU A 159 -5.57 -6.27 5.30
N ILE A 160 -5.56 -7.31 4.46
CA ILE A 160 -4.89 -7.30 3.17
C ILE A 160 -5.93 -7.24 2.06
N TYR A 161 -5.70 -6.36 1.10
CA TYR A 161 -6.46 -6.25 -0.14
C TYR A 161 -5.56 -6.66 -1.31
N TRP A 162 -6.10 -7.40 -2.26
CA TRP A 162 -5.38 -7.75 -3.47
C TRP A 162 -6.29 -7.77 -4.69
N GLY A 163 -5.68 -7.58 -5.86
CA GLY A 163 -6.36 -7.65 -7.13
C GLY A 163 -5.40 -7.89 -8.28
N THR A 164 -5.90 -8.51 -9.35
CA THR A 164 -5.18 -8.72 -10.60
C THR A 164 -5.99 -8.17 -11.78
N ALA A 165 -5.28 -7.53 -12.70
CA ALA A 165 -5.80 -6.81 -13.86
C ALA A 165 -5.25 -7.39 -15.16
N LEU A 166 -5.21 -8.72 -15.25
CA LEU A 166 -4.82 -9.40 -16.48
C LEU A 166 -5.95 -9.30 -17.52
N PRO A 167 -5.64 -9.23 -18.83
CA PRO A 167 -6.62 -9.01 -19.90
C PRO A 167 -7.85 -9.93 -19.86
N ASN A 168 -7.67 -11.19 -19.46
CA ASN A 168 -8.72 -12.20 -19.37
C ASN A 168 -8.94 -12.73 -17.95
N ALA A 169 -8.39 -12.06 -16.94
CA ALA A 169 -8.32 -12.58 -15.58
C ALA A 169 -8.33 -11.44 -14.56
N LYS A 170 -9.55 -10.96 -14.26
CA LYS A 170 -9.79 -9.98 -13.20
C LYS A 170 -10.27 -10.69 -11.95
N PHE A 171 -9.42 -10.75 -10.93
CA PHE A 171 -9.72 -11.38 -9.65
C PHE A 171 -9.30 -10.45 -8.51
N ASN A 172 -10.01 -10.51 -7.40
CA ASN A 172 -9.72 -9.73 -6.19
C ASN A 172 -10.42 -10.35 -4.98
N ASN A 173 -10.04 -9.89 -3.78
CA ASN A 173 -10.72 -10.23 -2.53
C ASN A 173 -11.75 -9.19 -2.07
N LEU A 174 -12.28 -8.35 -2.98
CA LEU A 174 -13.25 -7.30 -2.66
C LEU A 174 -14.71 -7.79 -2.73
N SER A 175 -14.95 -9.08 -2.89
CA SER A 175 -16.29 -9.60 -3.19
C SER A 175 -17.35 -9.16 -2.18
N ASP A 176 -17.03 -9.05 -0.89
CA ASP A 176 -18.01 -8.67 0.14
C ASP A 176 -18.40 -7.19 0.07
N VAL A 177 -17.48 -6.32 -0.37
CA VAL A 177 -17.77 -4.91 -0.66
C VAL A 177 -18.74 -4.78 -1.84
N TYR A 178 -18.67 -5.70 -2.80
CA TYR A 178 -19.41 -5.62 -4.06
C TYR A 178 -20.70 -6.45 -4.08
N LYS A 179 -20.92 -7.35 -3.11
CA LYS A 179 -22.16 -8.14 -2.97
C LYS A 179 -23.36 -7.33 -2.50
N GLY A 180 -23.17 -6.15 -1.91
CA GLY A 180 -24.25 -5.30 -1.41
C GLY A 180 -24.76 -4.29 -2.44
N ASN A 181 -26.09 -4.12 -2.54
CA ASN A 181 -26.73 -3.04 -3.32
C ASN A 181 -26.61 -1.64 -2.66
N LYS A 182 -25.75 -1.46 -1.67
CA LYS A 182 -25.50 -0.15 -1.05
C LYS A 182 -24.60 0.68 -1.96
N ARG A 183 -25.16 1.17 -3.07
CA ARG A 183 -24.57 2.31 -3.76
C ARG A 183 -24.69 3.49 -2.80
N ASN A 184 -23.57 4.07 -2.42
CA ASN A 184 -23.60 5.36 -1.74
C ASN A 184 -24.04 6.38 -2.80
N ASP A 185 -25.30 6.82 -2.77
CA ASP A 185 -25.82 7.79 -3.74
C ASP A 185 -25.18 9.18 -3.56
N LYS A 186 -24.44 9.37 -2.46
CA LYS A 186 -23.67 10.58 -2.19
C LYS A 186 -22.43 10.62 -3.07
N GLN A 187 -22.24 11.75 -3.74
CA GLN A 187 -21.04 12.02 -4.53
C GLN A 187 -19.94 12.56 -3.61
N ILE A 188 -18.89 11.76 -3.41
CA ILE A 188 -17.80 12.04 -2.47
C ILE A 188 -16.48 12.17 -3.25
N PHE A 189 -15.80 13.29 -3.01
CA PHE A 189 -14.48 13.62 -3.53
C PHE A 189 -13.44 13.59 -2.40
N LEU A 190 -12.40 12.78 -2.56
CA LEU A 190 -11.28 12.71 -1.63
C LEU A 190 -10.10 13.55 -2.11
N HIS A 191 -9.54 14.34 -1.21
CA HIS A 191 -8.39 15.18 -1.52
C HIS A 191 -7.33 15.11 -0.40
N GLY A 192 -6.06 15.30 -0.77
CA GLY A 192 -5.04 15.68 0.19
C GLY A 192 -5.09 17.18 0.51
N THR A 193 -4.28 17.61 1.47
CA THR A 193 -4.14 19.03 1.83
C THR A 193 -3.64 19.87 0.64
N ALA A 194 -2.76 19.30 -0.19
CA ALA A 194 -2.18 19.98 -1.36
C ALA A 194 -3.13 20.10 -2.57
N ASP A 195 -4.25 19.38 -2.58
CA ASP A 195 -5.07 19.19 -3.78
C ASP A 195 -6.35 20.06 -3.81
N VAL A 196 -6.63 20.80 -2.73
CA VAL A 196 -7.93 21.46 -2.47
C VAL A 196 -8.29 22.55 -3.50
N ASN A 197 -7.30 23.34 -3.93
CA ASN A 197 -7.57 24.53 -4.74
C ASN A 197 -7.98 24.19 -6.19
N THR A 198 -7.56 23.03 -6.70
CA THR A 198 -7.69 22.68 -8.12
C THR A 198 -9.13 22.40 -8.55
N PHE A 199 -9.97 21.84 -7.67
CA PHE A 199 -11.34 21.40 -8.01
C PHE A 199 -12.45 21.98 -7.15
N ASN A 200 -12.13 22.91 -6.25
CA ASN A 200 -13.13 23.57 -5.42
C ASN A 200 -14.27 24.19 -6.23
N SER A 201 -14.01 24.63 -7.47
CA SER A 201 -15.00 25.23 -8.38
C SER A 201 -15.75 24.22 -9.26
N ILE A 202 -15.19 23.02 -9.51
CA ILE A 202 -15.72 22.06 -10.49
C ILE A 202 -16.68 21.06 -9.83
N LEU A 203 -16.44 20.72 -8.56
CA LEU A 203 -17.24 19.73 -7.80
C LEU A 203 -17.98 20.40 -6.64
N ASN A 204 -18.66 21.51 -6.91
CA ASN A 204 -19.33 22.34 -5.89
C ASN A 204 -20.32 21.53 -5.04
N ASP A 205 -21.14 20.70 -5.68
CA ASP A 205 -22.23 19.95 -5.04
C ASP A 205 -21.77 18.62 -4.39
N TRP A 206 -20.47 18.29 -4.50
CA TRP A 206 -19.92 17.05 -3.97
C TRP A 206 -19.44 17.23 -2.53
N ILE A 207 -19.59 16.17 -1.73
CA ILE A 207 -19.00 16.11 -0.39
C ILE A 207 -17.49 15.99 -0.56
N LYS A 208 -16.76 17.00 -0.08
CA LYS A 208 -15.30 17.03 -0.10
C LYS A 208 -14.76 16.52 1.24
N MET A 209 -13.89 15.52 1.19
CA MET A 209 -13.29 14.94 2.38
C MET A 209 -11.77 14.94 2.27
N GLU A 210 -11.13 15.64 3.21
CA GLU A 210 -9.69 15.56 3.37
C GLU A 210 -9.29 14.21 3.97
N VAL A 211 -8.38 13.52 3.29
CA VAL A 211 -7.89 12.18 3.63
C VAL A 211 -6.37 12.09 3.42
N ALA A 212 -5.68 11.64 4.46
CA ALA A 212 -4.24 11.43 4.47
C ALA A 212 -3.82 10.17 3.69
N ALA A 213 -2.54 10.15 3.31
CA ALA A 213 -1.86 9.07 2.56
C ALA A 213 -2.42 8.84 1.14
N CYS A 214 -1.54 8.54 0.18
CA CYS A 214 -1.97 8.43 -1.21
C CYS A 214 -2.66 7.09 -1.47
N GLY A 215 -2.04 6.00 -1.04
CA GLY A 215 -2.58 4.66 -1.13
C GLY A 215 -3.93 4.53 -0.42
N ASN A 216 -4.12 5.18 0.74
CA ASN A 216 -5.39 5.12 1.46
C ASN A 216 -6.54 5.83 0.72
N LYS A 217 -6.28 6.98 0.08
CA LYS A 217 -7.29 7.63 -0.78
C LYS A 217 -7.71 6.72 -1.93
N LEU A 218 -6.75 6.11 -2.62
CA LEU A 218 -7.01 5.22 -3.75
C LEU A 218 -7.72 3.93 -3.31
N LEU A 219 -7.32 3.35 -2.17
CA LEU A 219 -7.98 2.20 -1.58
C LEU A 219 -9.44 2.52 -1.23
N SER A 220 -9.74 3.70 -0.68
CA SER A 220 -11.13 4.11 -0.39
C SER A 220 -12.00 4.19 -1.65
N ILE A 221 -11.43 4.54 -2.81
CA ILE A 221 -12.14 4.44 -4.10
C ILE A 221 -12.40 2.98 -4.47
N ALA A 222 -11.38 2.11 -4.38
CA ALA A 222 -11.52 0.69 -4.66
C ALA A 222 -12.54 -0.02 -3.73
N LEU A 223 -12.70 0.48 -2.51
CA LEU A 223 -13.68 -0.02 -1.54
C LEU A 223 -15.08 0.60 -1.68
N LYS A 224 -15.35 1.35 -2.76
CA LYS A 224 -16.63 2.06 -2.99
C LYS A 224 -17.04 3.01 -1.86
N GLN A 225 -16.07 3.50 -1.07
CA GLN A 225 -16.36 4.41 0.03
C GLN A 225 -16.50 5.86 -0.47
N ALA A 226 -15.82 6.19 -1.57
CA ALA A 226 -15.93 7.44 -2.28
C ALA A 226 -15.89 7.23 -3.80
N ASN A 227 -16.15 8.30 -4.58
CA ASN A 227 -16.35 8.20 -6.02
C ASN A 227 -15.11 8.59 -6.81
N ILE A 228 -14.42 9.66 -6.41
CA ILE A 228 -13.25 10.20 -7.10
C ILE A 228 -12.24 10.68 -6.07
N THR A 229 -10.96 10.49 -6.36
CA THR A 229 -9.87 11.19 -5.68
C THR A 229 -8.96 11.86 -6.69
N LEU A 230 -8.36 12.98 -6.29
CA LEU A 230 -7.30 13.62 -7.05
C LEU A 230 -5.98 13.39 -6.35
N VAL A 231 -4.97 13.08 -7.13
CA VAL A 231 -3.58 12.98 -6.68
C VAL A 231 -2.74 13.81 -7.64
N THR A 232 -2.08 14.84 -7.13
CA THR A 232 -1.20 15.69 -7.94
C THR A 232 0.16 15.01 -8.14
N LYS A 233 0.82 15.26 -9.30
CA LYS A 233 2.15 14.68 -9.60
C LYS A 233 3.24 15.06 -8.59
N ALA A 234 3.07 16.16 -7.86
CA ALA A 234 3.98 16.56 -6.79
C ALA A 234 3.79 15.74 -5.50
N ALA A 235 2.71 14.97 -5.40
CA ALA A 235 2.27 14.29 -4.18
C ALA A 235 2.20 12.76 -4.30
N ALA A 236 2.56 12.19 -5.46
CA ALA A 236 2.60 10.74 -5.64
C ALA A 236 3.51 10.29 -6.79
N PHE A 237 4.05 9.09 -6.61
CA PHE A 237 4.95 8.39 -7.51
C PHE A 237 4.39 7.00 -7.86
N ASN A 238 5.12 6.24 -8.68
CA ASN A 238 4.64 4.94 -9.13
C ASN A 238 4.41 3.94 -7.98
N TRP A 239 5.20 4.02 -6.91
CA TRP A 239 5.03 3.17 -5.72
C TRP A 239 3.74 3.46 -4.95
N ASP A 240 3.30 4.71 -4.89
CA ASP A 240 1.99 5.09 -4.31
C ASP A 240 0.80 4.56 -5.13
N LEU A 241 0.94 4.56 -6.46
CA LEU A 241 -0.19 4.35 -7.37
C LEU A 241 -0.36 2.88 -7.80
N CYS A 242 0.73 2.16 -8.03
CA CYS A 242 0.72 0.89 -8.78
C CYS A 242 -0.20 -0.17 -8.16
N ALA A 243 -0.08 -0.39 -6.85
CA ALA A 243 -0.85 -1.42 -6.14
C ALA A 243 -2.35 -1.12 -6.19
N ALA A 244 -2.75 0.11 -5.84
CA ALA A 244 -4.15 0.51 -5.85
C ALA A 244 -4.72 0.54 -7.27
N HIS A 245 -3.92 0.92 -8.28
CA HIS A 245 -4.35 0.93 -9.67
C HIS A 245 -4.64 -0.49 -10.18
N ALA A 246 -3.77 -1.47 -9.91
CA ALA A 246 -4.04 -2.86 -10.26
C ALA A 246 -5.32 -3.40 -9.59
N ILE A 247 -5.54 -3.07 -8.30
CA ILE A 247 -6.76 -3.42 -7.59
C ILE A 247 -7.98 -2.76 -8.27
N MET A 248 -7.91 -1.47 -8.60
CA MET A 248 -9.01 -0.77 -9.29
C MET A 248 -9.32 -1.35 -10.67
N LEU A 249 -8.31 -1.68 -11.47
CA LEU A 249 -8.52 -2.31 -12.78
C LEU A 249 -9.22 -3.67 -12.68
N SER A 250 -9.00 -4.41 -11.59
CA SER A 250 -9.67 -5.68 -11.31
C SER A 250 -11.18 -5.56 -11.01
N ILE A 251 -11.65 -4.33 -10.73
CA ILE A 251 -13.05 -3.97 -10.46
C ILE A 251 -13.59 -2.96 -11.49
N ASP A 252 -12.96 -2.91 -12.67
CA ASP A 252 -13.30 -2.02 -13.79
C ASP A 252 -13.19 -0.50 -13.47
N GLY A 253 -12.46 -0.15 -12.41
CA GLY A 253 -12.00 1.21 -12.13
C GLY A 253 -10.69 1.53 -12.86
N GLN A 254 -10.21 2.77 -12.73
CA GLN A 254 -9.00 3.25 -13.40
C GLN A 254 -8.41 4.49 -12.71
N ILE A 255 -7.10 4.69 -12.85
CA ILE A 255 -6.43 5.97 -12.61
C ILE A 255 -6.13 6.60 -13.97
N LEU A 256 -6.51 7.87 -14.14
CA LEU A 256 -6.31 8.60 -15.39
C LEU A 256 -5.35 9.77 -15.17
N ASP A 257 -4.48 10.02 -16.15
CA ASP A 257 -3.73 11.27 -16.21
C ASP A 257 -4.67 12.39 -16.67
N LEU A 258 -5.08 13.24 -15.73
CA LEU A 258 -5.98 14.36 -15.98
C LEU A 258 -5.45 15.28 -17.10
N SER A 259 -4.14 15.44 -17.24
CA SER A 259 -3.55 16.28 -18.29
C SER A 259 -3.73 15.72 -19.71
N LYS A 260 -4.10 14.44 -19.84
CA LYS A 260 -4.42 13.80 -21.12
C LYS A 260 -5.92 13.82 -21.45
N LEU A 261 -6.75 14.29 -20.52
CA LEU A 261 -8.20 14.40 -20.68
C LEU A 261 -8.67 15.81 -21.04
N MET A 262 -7.79 16.81 -20.86
CA MET A 262 -8.00 18.22 -21.20
C MET A 262 -7.30 18.56 -22.51
#